data_AF-A0A5C7I335-F1
#
_entry.id   AF-A0A5C7I335-F1
#
_cell.length_a   1.000
_cell.length_b   1.000
_cell.length_c   1.000
_cell.angle_alpha   90.00
_cell.angle_beta   90.00
_cell.angle_gamma   90.00
#
_symmetry.space_group_name_H-M   'P 1'
#
loop_
_entity.id
_entity.type
_entity.pdbx_description
1 polymer ?
#
loop_
_entity_poly.entity_id
_entity_poly.type
_entity_poly.pdbx_seq_one_letter_code
_entity_poly.pdbx_strand_id
1 'polypeptide(L)' 'MDDMQVEHGLGLLYSKALMAKELAEENVFGPPDLSYQLLYAYCHQLKHVNPSTVTAIKINAALQFEYLFIALSASLVL' A
#
# COMPACT_ATOMS: atom_id res chain seq x y z
N MET A 1 -25.37 7.56 23.01
CA MET A 1 -23.99 7.02 23.02
C MET A 1 -22.98 8.07 22.59
N ASP A 2 -23.36 9.03 21.72
CA ASP A 2 -22.54 10.20 21.39
C ASP A 2 -22.27 11.16 22.57
N ASP A 3 -23.21 11.29 23.52
CA ASP A 3 -23.09 12.24 24.63
C ASP A 3 -21.83 11.99 25.50
N MET A 4 -21.47 10.71 25.74
CA MET A 4 -20.29 10.35 26.53
C MET A 4 -18.98 10.69 25.82
N GLN A 5 -18.94 10.66 24.48
CA GLN A 5 -17.73 10.98 23.71
C GLN A 5 -17.45 12.49 23.66
N VAL A 6 -18.51 13.29 23.62
CA VAL A 6 -18.45 14.76 23.57
C VAL A 6 -18.17 15.32 24.96
N GLU A 7 -18.83 14.83 26.00
CA GLU A 7 -18.71 15.34 27.37
C GLU A 7 -17.32 15.06 27.99
N HIS A 8 -16.72 13.91 27.68
CA HIS A 8 -15.41 13.52 28.21
C HIS A 8 -14.24 13.85 27.26
N GLY A 9 -14.50 14.54 26.14
CA GLY A 9 -13.47 14.87 25.15
C GLY A 9 -12.78 13.64 24.52
N LEU A 10 -13.34 12.43 24.72
CA LEU A 10 -12.78 11.17 24.25
C LEU A 10 -12.68 11.15 22.71
N GLY A 11 -13.59 11.80 22.01
CA GLY A 11 -13.52 11.97 20.55
C GLY A 11 -12.32 12.81 20.09
N LEU A 12 -11.92 13.84 20.87
CA LEU A 12 -10.75 14.68 20.59
C LEU A 12 -9.44 13.96 20.91
N LEU A 13 -9.41 13.12 21.96
CA LEU A 13 -8.24 12.29 22.25
C LEU A 13 -8.05 11.18 21.22
N TYR A 14 -9.14 10.53 20.79
CA TYR A 14 -9.07 9.47 19.79
C TYR A 14 -8.60 10.00 18.43
N SER A 15 -9.17 11.11 17.96
CA SER A 15 -8.74 11.75 16.71
C SER A 15 -7.27 12.19 16.75
N LYS A 16 -6.80 12.74 17.89
CA LYS A 16 -5.37 13.05 18.09
C LYS A 16 -4.48 11.81 18.07
N ALA A 17 -4.90 10.73 18.70
CA ALA A 17 -4.15 9.47 18.70
C ALA A 17 -4.08 8.86 17.29
N LEU A 18 -5.17 8.94 16.53
CA LEU A 18 -5.24 8.48 15.14
C LEU A 18 -4.31 9.30 14.25
N MET A 19 -4.34 10.63 14.35
CA MET A 19 -3.47 11.52 13.58
C MET A 19 -1.99 11.32 13.93
N ALA A 20 -1.66 11.11 15.21
CA ALA A 20 -0.29 10.81 15.63
C ALA A 20 0.20 9.46 15.08
N LYS A 21 -0.69 8.46 15.00
CA LYS A 21 -0.40 7.16 14.38
C LYS A 21 -0.16 7.32 12.87
N GLU A 22 -1.02 8.03 12.15
CA GLU A 22 -0.87 8.29 10.71
C GLU A 22 0.43 9.03 10.41
N LEU A 23 0.78 10.06 11.20
CA LEU A 23 2.03 10.80 11.05
C LEU A 23 3.27 9.93 11.35
N ALA A 24 3.19 9.05 12.35
CA ALA A 24 4.27 8.11 12.64
C ALA A 24 4.43 7.09 11.51
N GLU A 25 3.33 6.60 10.94
CA GLU A 25 3.35 5.69 9.78
C GLU A 25 3.93 6.39 8.54
N GLU A 26 3.55 7.63 8.24
CA GLU A 26 4.11 8.40 7.13
C GLU A 26 5.62 8.65 7.31
N ASN A 27 6.09 8.91 8.53
CA ASN A 27 7.52 9.07 8.81
C ASN A 27 8.32 7.75 8.63
N VAL A 28 7.72 6.60 8.91
CA VAL A 28 8.41 5.30 8.83
C VAL A 28 8.39 4.74 7.41
N PHE A 29 7.24 4.85 6.72
CA PHE A 29 7.03 4.23 5.41
C PHE A 29 7.16 5.22 4.23
N GLY A 30 7.22 6.52 4.52
CA GLY A 30 7.15 7.58 3.53
C GLY A 30 5.72 7.83 3.05
N PRO A 31 5.54 8.76 2.09
CA PRO A 31 4.24 9.07 1.54
C PRO A 31 3.57 7.83 0.95
N PRO A 32 2.29 7.56 1.26
CA PRO A 32 1.58 6.39 0.74
C PRO A 32 1.56 6.36 -0.80
N ASP A 33 1.62 7.52 -1.46
CA ASP A 33 1.68 7.64 -2.92
C ASP A 33 3.00 7.11 -3.54
N LEU A 34 4.09 7.08 -2.75
CA LEU A 34 5.39 6.58 -3.20
C LEU A 34 5.55 5.08 -2.94
N SER A 35 4.77 4.52 -2.01
CA SER A 35 4.92 3.14 -1.53
C SER A 35 4.87 2.07 -2.63
N TYR A 36 4.12 2.32 -3.71
CA TYR A 36 3.97 1.37 -4.83
C TYR A 36 4.68 1.78 -6.13
N GLN A 37 5.32 2.95 -6.19
CA GLN A 37 6.02 3.37 -7.41
C GLN A 37 7.20 2.44 -7.75
N LEU A 38 7.91 1.96 -6.72
CA LEU A 38 9.01 1.02 -6.89
C LEU A 38 8.55 -0.35 -7.42
N LEU A 39 7.28 -0.72 -7.16
CA LEU A 39 6.70 -1.99 -7.60
C LEU A 39 6.70 -2.11 -9.13
N TYR A 40 6.47 -1.00 -9.83
CA TYR A 40 6.50 -0.98 -11.30
C TYR A 40 7.91 -1.24 -11.83
N ALA A 41 8.92 -0.57 -11.27
CA ALA A 41 10.33 -0.78 -11.60
C ALA A 41 10.77 -2.22 -11.28
N TYR A 42 10.32 -2.77 -10.15
CA TYR A 42 10.56 -4.16 -9.78
C TYR A 42 9.96 -5.15 -10.79
N CYS A 43 8.69 -4.97 -11.18
CA CYS A 43 8.05 -5.85 -12.18
C CYS A 43 8.74 -5.77 -13.54
N HIS A 44 9.16 -4.58 -13.96
CA HIS A 44 9.92 -4.40 -15.19
C HIS A 44 11.23 -5.18 -15.16
N GLN A 45 11.98 -5.06 -14.06
CA GLN A 45 13.23 -5.78 -13.88
C GLN A 45 13.03 -7.29 -13.79
N LEU A 46 11.94 -7.73 -13.14
CA LEU A 46 11.60 -9.14 -12.98
C LEU A 46 11.32 -9.82 -14.33
N LYS A 47 10.63 -9.14 -15.26
CA LYS A 47 10.47 -9.62 -16.65
C LYS A 47 11.81 -9.71 -17.39
N HIS A 48 12.72 -8.78 -17.13
CA HIS A 48 14.03 -8.74 -17.77
C HIS A 48 14.94 -9.88 -17.31
N VAL A 49 14.92 -10.18 -16.01
CA VAL A 49 15.74 -11.25 -15.40
C VAL A 49 15.13 -12.63 -15.66
N ASN A 50 13.81 -12.73 -15.68
CA ASN A 50 13.09 -14.00 -15.90
C ASN A 50 12.02 -13.80 -16.99
N PRO A 51 12.38 -13.94 -18.28
CA PRO A 51 11.48 -13.71 -19.41
C PRO A 51 10.21 -14.56 -19.40
N SER A 52 10.26 -15.71 -18.72
CA SER A 52 9.16 -16.65 -18.56
C SER A 52 8.24 -16.32 -17.37
N THR A 53 8.48 -15.23 -16.64
CA THR A 53 7.61 -14.74 -15.56
C THR A 53 6.45 -13.94 -16.14
N VAL A 54 5.23 -14.30 -15.78
CA VAL A 54 4.04 -13.52 -16.11
C VAL A 54 3.77 -12.54 -14.98
N THR A 55 3.80 -11.24 -15.27
CA THR A 55 3.39 -10.21 -14.30
C THR A 55 2.26 -9.35 -14.88
N ALA A 56 1.20 -9.14 -14.12
CA ALA A 56 0.13 -8.20 -14.44
C ALA A 56 -0.06 -7.22 -13.28
N ILE A 57 0.11 -5.94 -13.55
CA ILE A 57 -0.11 -4.86 -12.58
C ILE A 57 -1.31 -4.04 -13.06
N LYS A 58 -2.26 -3.76 -12.17
CA LYS A 58 -3.40 -2.88 -12.46
C LYS A 58 -3.40 -1.68 -11.52
N ILE A 59 -3.61 -0.53 -12.12
CA ILE A 59 -3.65 0.77 -11.46
C ILE A 59 -4.99 1.42 -11.84
N ASN A 60 -5.65 2.05 -10.88
CA ASN A 60 -6.89 2.80 -11.10
C ASN A 60 -6.61 4.12 -11.84
N ALA A 61 -7.64 4.78 -12.37
CA ALA A 61 -7.59 6.10 -12.98
C ALA A 61 -6.99 7.19 -12.05
N ALA A 62 -7.07 7.00 -10.74
CA ALA A 62 -6.44 7.86 -9.73
C ALA A 62 -4.96 7.53 -9.46
N LEU A 63 -4.30 6.73 -10.30
CA LEU A 63 -2.92 6.24 -10.10
C LEU A 63 -2.72 5.41 -8.81
N GLN A 64 -3.81 4.94 -8.21
CA GLN A 64 -3.78 4.09 -7.03
C GLN A 64 -3.62 2.62 -7.42
N PHE A 65 -2.78 1.91 -6.68
CA PHE A 65 -2.54 0.48 -6.88
C PHE A 65 -3.80 -0.33 -6.55
N GLU A 66 -4.27 -1.15 -7.50
CA GLU A 66 -5.41 -2.07 -7.28
C GLU A 66 -4.93 -3.48 -6.99
N TYR A 67 -4.15 -4.07 -7.90
CA TYR A 67 -3.60 -5.41 -7.71
C TYR A 67 -2.32 -5.65 -8.51
N LEU A 68 -1.54 -6.61 -8.01
CA LEU A 68 -0.37 -7.18 -8.66
C LEU A 68 -0.51 -8.70 -8.71
N PHE A 69 -0.29 -9.26 -9.89
CA PHE A 69 -0.16 -10.69 -10.11
C PHE A 69 1.25 -10.98 -10.62
N ILE A 70 1.93 -11.95 -10.01
CA ILE A 70 3.23 -12.46 -10.45
C ILE A 70 3.16 -13.99 -10.45
N ALA A 71 3.45 -14.60 -11.59
CA ALA A 71 3.67 -16.02 -11.74
C ALA A 71 5.10 -16.24 -12.23
N LEU A 72 5.96 -16.75 -11.33
CA LEU A 72 7.36 -17.07 -11.63
C LEU A 72 7.42 -18.40 -12.37
N SER A 73 8.21 -18.47 -13.44
CA SER A 73 8.36 -19.70 -14.24
C SER A 73 8.97 -20.86 -13.46
N ALA A 74 9.78 -20.59 -12.42
CA ALA A 74 10.27 -21.62 -11.51
C ALA A 74 9.15 -22.33 -10.72
N SER A 75 7.95 -21.73 -10.63
CA SER A 75 6.76 -22.32 -10.01
C SER A 75 5.78 -22.94 -11.02
N LEU A 76 6.08 -22.88 -12.32
CA LEU A 76 5.29 -23.47 -13.42
C LEU A 76 5.86 -24.80 -13.92
N VAL A 77 6.86 -25.35 -13.23
CA VAL A 77 7.30 -26.74 -13.45
C VAL A 77 6.23 -27.67 -12.86
N LEU A 78 5.34 -28.16 -13.72
CA LEU A 78 4.48 -29.33 -13.51
C LEU A 78 5.18 -30.58 -14.05
#